data_AF-A0A6G0WNS7-F1
#
_entry.id   AF-A0A6G0WNS7-F1
#
_cell.length_a   1.000
_cell.length_b   1.000
_cell.length_c   1.000
_cell.angle_alpha   90.00
_cell.angle_beta   90.00
_cell.angle_gamma   90.00
#
_symmetry.space_group_name_H-M   'P 1'
#
loop_
_entity.id
_entity.type
_entity.pdbx_description
1 polymer ?
#
loop_
_entity_poly.entity_id
_entity_poly.type
_entity_poly.pdbx_seq_one_letter_code
_entity_poly.pdbx_strand_id
1 'polypeptide(L)'
;MQRHGCMKKLIVMAAAWAGSWAVATSAGFIGTGCPYRSDYDVDATILVATEAVCGRRNGTMSSICLINKRCEVVSRFPSSNASVLQVSSGIVGIGNLSDYPEGLALSVSNCKTPFTLKYALFPPQLVNLCVSLLLGTVCDPIFQCRTFINCPIDYFEFNTIVWPDSPMSLTMTSCEIANQHYNFPPNVVELRLARNRLDIIPPEVVHRPNLRLLDVSLNNLGAITNMDFSSLSVLILDHNSLQSIRNVCFSEQLTRFSTDNTTISIFQVSNETYEILSSLSRQGSLVLDTLFTPASKANCDAVQGYKANLGPRSTICIVPPLDMVKQLPSSNDTSTQATDSSRNLSWVLLGSVGTLVLVVAAIYIWHRHKVAGAADKLPTKDTWEYLS
;
A
#
# COMPACT_ATOMS: atom_id res chain seq x y z
N MET A 1 24.59 27.38 -10.37
CA MET A 1 24.27 26.23 -9.50
C MET A 1 22.85 25.78 -9.76
N GLN A 2 22.64 24.88 -10.72
CA GLN A 2 21.34 24.23 -10.94
C GLN A 2 21.31 22.95 -10.11
N ARG A 3 20.26 22.76 -9.30
CA ARG A 3 20.02 21.48 -8.60
C ARG A 3 19.37 20.52 -9.60
N HIS A 4 20.03 19.39 -9.88
CA HIS A 4 19.56 18.35 -10.81
C HIS A 4 19.45 16.96 -10.12
N GLY A 5 19.16 16.95 -8.82
CA GLY A 5 18.61 15.81 -8.10
C GLY A 5 17.08 15.92 -8.01
N CYS A 6 16.37 14.81 -8.21
CA CYS A 6 14.91 14.75 -8.36
C CYS A 6 14.41 15.60 -9.55
N MET A 7 14.54 15.08 -10.77
CA MET A 7 13.77 15.56 -11.91
C MET A 7 12.28 15.40 -11.59
N LYS A 8 11.62 16.51 -11.23
CA LYS A 8 10.17 16.63 -11.37
C LYS A 8 9.84 16.41 -12.84
N LYS A 9 9.45 15.17 -13.20
CA LYS A 9 8.62 14.95 -14.37
C LYS A 9 7.32 15.69 -14.08
N LEU A 10 7.27 16.94 -14.52
CA LEU A 10 6.07 17.76 -14.51
C LEU A 10 5.13 17.15 -15.55
N ILE A 11 4.44 16.07 -15.17
CA ILE A 11 3.28 15.59 -15.90
C ILE A 11 2.25 16.70 -15.72
N VAL A 12 2.15 17.57 -16.72
CA VAL A 12 1.09 18.56 -16.83
C VAL A 12 -0.20 17.79 -17.10
N MET A 13 -0.79 17.23 -16.04
CA MET A 13 -2.20 16.87 -16.08
C MET A 13 -2.96 18.19 -16.19
N ALA A 14 -3.55 18.42 -17.36
CA ALA A 14 -4.50 19.50 -17.53
C ALA A 14 -5.67 19.25 -16.58
N ALA A 15 -5.70 19.97 -15.47
CA ALA A 15 -6.83 19.98 -14.56
C ALA A 15 -8.02 20.61 -15.29
N ALA A 16 -8.84 19.78 -15.93
CA ALA A 16 -10.13 20.17 -16.44
C ALA A 16 -11.00 20.54 -15.22
N TRP A 17 -11.05 21.83 -14.89
CA TRP A 17 -11.95 22.39 -13.88
C TRP A 17 -13.40 22.31 -14.37
N ALA A 18 -13.96 21.10 -14.34
CA ALA A 18 -15.40 20.88 -14.34
C ALA A 18 -15.92 21.26 -12.95
N GLY A 19 -16.21 22.55 -12.76
CA GLY A 19 -16.77 23.09 -11.52
C GLY A 19 -18.20 22.62 -11.29
N SER A 20 -18.39 21.34 -10.98
CA SER A 20 -19.66 20.79 -10.51
C SER A 20 -19.80 21.07 -9.01
N TRP A 21 -20.39 22.22 -8.69
CA TRP A 21 -20.86 22.51 -7.35
C TRP A 21 -22.04 21.58 -7.04
N ALA A 22 -21.72 20.39 -6.55
CA ALA A 22 -22.69 19.53 -5.89
C ALA A 22 -23.07 20.19 -4.57
N VAL A 23 -24.00 21.15 -4.62
CA VAL A 23 -24.73 21.60 -3.44
C VAL A 23 -25.41 20.35 -2.90
N ALA A 24 -24.85 19.82 -1.81
CA ALA A 24 -25.49 18.76 -1.02
C ALA A 24 -26.73 19.37 -0.36
N THR A 25 -27.80 19.51 -1.16
CA THR A 25 -29.13 19.76 -0.64
C THR A 25 -29.42 18.65 0.36
N SER A 26 -29.58 19.03 1.62
CA SER A 26 -30.09 18.18 2.69
C SER A 26 -31.54 17.82 2.34
N ALA A 27 -31.70 16.89 1.41
CA ALA A 27 -32.96 16.24 1.11
C ALA A 27 -33.38 15.51 2.40
N GLY A 28 -34.20 16.18 3.21
CA GLY A 28 -34.87 15.56 4.33
C GLY A 28 -35.56 14.31 3.81
N PHE A 29 -35.24 13.15 4.40
CA PHE A 29 -35.83 11.87 4.03
C PHE A 29 -37.32 11.86 4.44
N ILE A 30 -38.17 12.50 3.64
CA ILE A 30 -39.64 12.40 3.71
C ILE A 30 -40.12 11.23 2.81
N GLY A 31 -39.22 10.29 2.51
CA GLY A 31 -39.51 8.97 1.95
C GLY A 31 -39.52 7.94 3.08
N THR A 32 -40.64 7.26 3.29
CA THR A 32 -41.00 6.51 4.53
C THR A 32 -40.34 5.13 4.68
N GLY A 33 -39.09 4.97 4.20
CA GLY A 33 -38.39 3.68 4.19
C GLY A 33 -36.96 3.78 4.72
N CYS A 34 -36.56 2.82 5.55
CA CYS A 34 -35.17 2.66 5.96
C CYS A 34 -34.28 2.38 4.72
N PRO A 35 -33.24 3.19 4.44
CA PRO A 35 -32.44 3.06 3.23
C PRO A 35 -31.65 1.75 3.17
N TYR A 36 -31.38 1.13 4.32
CA TYR A 36 -30.63 -0.12 4.44
C TYR A 36 -31.49 -1.38 4.19
N ARG A 37 -32.78 -1.26 3.84
CA ARG A 37 -33.72 -2.40 3.86
C ARG A 37 -33.50 -3.43 2.74
N SER A 38 -33.05 -3.00 1.56
CA SER A 38 -32.89 -3.85 0.38
C SER A 38 -31.54 -4.58 0.33
N ASP A 39 -30.49 -3.95 0.85
CA ASP A 39 -29.10 -4.28 0.51
C ASP A 39 -28.38 -5.11 1.58
N TYR A 40 -29.06 -5.36 2.70
CA TYR A 40 -28.48 -6.00 3.88
C TYR A 40 -29.27 -7.25 4.31
N ASP A 41 -28.60 -8.19 4.97
CA ASP A 41 -29.21 -9.40 5.53
C ASP A 41 -30.16 -9.10 6.71
N VAL A 42 -31.00 -10.09 7.07
CA VAL A 42 -32.00 -9.92 8.14
C VAL A 42 -31.41 -9.69 9.53
N ASP A 43 -30.17 -10.15 9.77
CA ASP A 43 -29.41 -9.99 11.01
C ASP A 43 -28.33 -8.90 10.91
N ALA A 44 -28.33 -8.14 9.81
CA ALA A 44 -27.41 -7.03 9.58
C ALA A 44 -27.48 -6.00 10.71
N THR A 45 -26.32 -5.70 11.29
CA THR A 45 -26.13 -4.58 12.22
C THR A 45 -25.28 -3.50 11.53
N ILE A 46 -25.73 -2.25 11.56
CA ILE A 46 -25.12 -1.13 10.83
C ILE A 46 -24.86 0.02 11.81
N LEU A 47 -23.67 0.62 11.74
CA LEU A 47 -23.35 1.81 12.51
C LEU A 47 -23.89 3.06 11.82
N VAL A 48 -24.65 3.88 12.55
CA VAL A 48 -25.15 5.18 12.07
C VAL A 48 -24.94 6.25 13.13
N ALA A 49 -24.78 7.49 12.69
CA ALA A 49 -24.82 8.67 13.54
C ALA A 49 -25.77 9.71 12.92
N THR A 50 -27.06 9.59 13.23
CA THR A 50 -28.10 10.55 12.85
C THR A 50 -29.16 10.66 13.94
N GLU A 51 -29.61 11.87 14.26
CA GLU A 51 -30.67 12.10 15.24
C GLU A 51 -31.98 11.43 14.80
N ALA A 52 -32.29 11.49 13.50
CA ALA A 52 -33.50 10.94 12.91
C ALA A 52 -33.67 9.42 13.13
N VAL A 53 -32.56 8.68 13.33
CA VAL A 53 -32.59 7.23 13.53
C VAL A 53 -32.24 6.84 14.98
N CYS A 54 -31.20 7.45 15.57
CA CYS A 54 -30.78 7.08 16.93
C CYS A 54 -31.70 7.65 18.02
N GLY A 55 -32.33 8.80 17.75
CA GLY A 55 -33.18 9.55 18.67
C GLY A 55 -32.41 10.24 19.81
N ARG A 56 -33.00 11.30 20.39
CA ARG A 56 -32.45 11.94 21.61
C ARG A 56 -32.78 11.11 22.85
N ARG A 57 -31.85 11.05 23.81
CA ARG A 57 -32.08 10.41 25.11
C ARG A 57 -32.04 11.46 26.23
N ASN A 58 -33.20 11.82 26.78
CA ASN A 58 -33.33 12.72 27.94
C ASN A 58 -32.46 14.00 27.89
N GLY A 59 -32.42 14.67 26.74
CA GLY A 59 -31.63 15.90 26.54
C GLY A 59 -30.13 15.70 26.29
N THR A 60 -29.60 14.47 26.36
CA THR A 60 -28.22 14.17 25.94
C THR A 60 -28.17 13.60 24.52
N MET A 61 -27.20 14.07 23.73
CA MET A 61 -27.00 13.68 22.34
C MET A 61 -26.28 12.34 22.26
N SER A 62 -27.01 11.23 22.42
CA SER A 62 -26.58 9.93 21.87
C SER A 62 -26.83 9.92 20.37
N SER A 63 -26.04 10.69 19.60
CA SER A 63 -26.22 10.77 18.14
C SER A 63 -25.82 9.48 17.41
N ILE A 64 -25.11 8.56 18.07
CA ILE A 64 -24.51 7.36 17.48
C ILE A 64 -25.17 6.08 18.01
N CYS A 65 -25.54 5.17 17.10
CA CYS A 65 -26.19 3.91 17.44
C CYS A 65 -25.90 2.80 16.43
N LEU A 66 -26.15 1.56 16.85
CA LEU A 66 -26.27 0.40 15.98
C LEU A 66 -27.74 0.17 15.67
N ILE A 67 -28.04 -0.06 14.39
CA ILE A 67 -29.39 -0.35 13.90
C ILE A 67 -29.41 -1.68 13.15
N ASN A 68 -30.59 -2.27 13.01
CA ASN A 68 -30.81 -3.34 12.04
C ASN A 68 -31.21 -2.77 10.66
N LYS A 69 -31.40 -3.63 9.66
CA LYS A 69 -31.81 -3.20 8.31
C LYS A 69 -33.20 -2.55 8.19
N ARG A 70 -33.99 -2.54 9.27
CA ARG A 70 -35.27 -1.82 9.37
C ARG A 70 -35.14 -0.45 10.03
N CYS A 71 -33.91 -0.04 10.36
CA CYS A 71 -33.58 1.17 11.14
C CYS A 71 -34.09 1.11 12.58
N GLU A 72 -34.40 -0.10 13.09
CA GLU A 72 -34.72 -0.32 14.49
C GLU A 72 -33.40 -0.33 15.28
N VAL A 73 -33.31 0.47 16.35
CA VAL A 73 -32.07 0.61 17.13
C VAL A 73 -31.79 -0.64 17.97
N VAL A 74 -30.69 -1.33 17.65
CA VAL A 74 -30.19 -2.53 18.33
C VAL A 74 -29.39 -2.16 19.57
N SER A 75 -28.54 -1.12 19.48
CA SER A 75 -27.71 -0.64 20.59
C SER A 75 -27.46 0.86 20.45
N ARG A 76 -27.19 1.55 21.57
CA ARG A 76 -26.79 2.96 21.58
C ARG A 76 -25.47 3.10 22.29
N PHE A 77 -24.56 3.87 21.71
CA PHE A 77 -23.32 4.21 22.38
C PHE A 77 -23.58 5.36 23.35
N PRO A 78 -23.06 5.31 24.59
CA PRO A 78 -23.16 6.44 25.50
C PRO A 78 -22.41 7.64 24.91
N SER A 79 -22.88 8.85 25.23
CA SER A 79 -22.10 10.08 25.02
C SER A 79 -20.92 10.11 26.00
N SER A 80 -19.90 9.32 25.72
CA SER A 80 -18.70 9.21 26.55
C SER A 80 -17.75 10.37 26.27
N ASN A 81 -17.06 10.86 27.31
CA ASN A 81 -15.90 11.77 27.18
C ASN A 81 -14.66 11.08 26.57
N ALA A 82 -14.84 9.93 25.90
CA ALA A 82 -13.76 9.22 25.23
C ALA A 82 -13.34 9.97 23.96
N SER A 83 -12.04 10.00 23.68
CA SER A 83 -11.52 10.52 22.41
C SER A 83 -11.77 9.58 21.22
N VAL A 84 -12.27 8.37 21.45
CA VAL A 84 -12.55 7.36 20.42
C VAL A 84 -13.82 6.59 20.74
N LEU A 85 -14.66 6.39 19.72
CA LEU A 85 -15.68 5.36 19.73
C LEU A 85 -15.12 4.04 19.19
N GLN A 86 -15.14 3.00 20.01
CA GLN A 86 -14.80 1.63 19.59
C GLN A 86 -16.08 0.80 19.38
N VAL A 87 -16.21 0.15 18.22
CA VAL A 87 -17.38 -0.63 17.81
C VAL A 87 -16.93 -2.03 17.39
N SER A 88 -16.78 -2.96 18.33
CA SER A 88 -16.19 -4.29 18.09
C SER A 88 -17.18 -5.38 17.66
N SER A 89 -18.38 -4.98 17.21
CA SER A 89 -19.59 -5.77 17.32
C SER A 89 -20.17 -6.27 15.98
N GLY A 90 -19.37 -6.99 15.18
CA GLY A 90 -19.91 -7.81 14.08
C GLY A 90 -20.71 -7.05 13.02
N ILE A 91 -20.46 -5.75 12.84
CA ILE A 91 -21.30 -4.91 11.98
C ILE A 91 -21.00 -5.23 10.51
N VAL A 92 -22.02 -5.16 9.67
CA VAL A 92 -21.93 -5.41 8.21
C VAL A 92 -21.81 -4.12 7.39
N GLY A 93 -21.79 -2.96 8.04
CA GLY A 93 -21.55 -1.70 7.33
C GLY A 93 -21.65 -0.45 8.17
N ILE A 94 -21.27 0.66 7.55
CA ILE A 94 -21.45 2.02 8.06
C ILE A 94 -22.46 2.73 7.18
N GLY A 95 -23.47 3.33 7.80
CA GLY A 95 -24.45 4.18 7.13
C GLY A 95 -24.14 5.67 7.30
N ASN A 96 -25.20 6.48 7.32
CA ASN A 96 -25.05 7.93 7.48
C ASN A 96 -24.42 8.27 8.86
N LEU A 97 -23.28 8.97 8.86
CA LEU A 97 -22.60 9.49 10.04
C LEU A 97 -22.62 11.03 10.13
N SER A 98 -23.56 11.71 9.45
CA SER A 98 -23.59 13.18 9.37
C SER A 98 -23.61 13.89 10.73
N ASP A 99 -24.27 13.30 11.74
CA ASP A 99 -24.35 13.84 13.12
C ASP A 99 -23.27 13.24 14.04
N TYR A 100 -22.17 12.73 13.48
CA TYR A 100 -21.07 12.19 14.27
C TYR A 100 -20.32 13.32 15.01
N PRO A 101 -20.05 13.17 16.32
CA PRO A 101 -19.45 14.23 17.14
C PRO A 101 -18.07 14.71 16.66
N GLU A 102 -17.82 16.01 16.76
CA GLU A 102 -16.51 16.60 16.46
C GLU A 102 -15.42 16.06 17.41
N GLY A 103 -14.21 15.89 16.88
CA GLY A 103 -13.03 15.47 17.67
C GLY A 103 -13.02 14.01 18.15
N LEU A 104 -14.13 13.28 18.00
CA LEU A 104 -14.23 11.86 18.29
C LEU A 104 -13.61 11.05 17.14
N ALA A 105 -12.64 10.18 17.40
CA ALA A 105 -12.18 9.22 16.39
C ALA A 105 -13.12 8.01 16.30
N LEU A 106 -13.10 7.28 15.17
CA LEU A 106 -13.88 6.05 14.98
C LEU A 106 -12.99 4.81 14.80
N SER A 107 -13.39 3.70 15.46
CA SER A 107 -12.64 2.44 15.59
C SER A 107 -13.61 1.23 15.55
N VAL A 108 -14.04 0.78 14.36
CA VAL A 108 -15.03 -0.32 14.16
C VAL A 108 -14.39 -1.70 13.93
N SER A 109 -14.30 -2.53 14.96
CA SER A 109 -13.63 -3.82 14.92
C SER A 109 -14.53 -5.04 14.69
N ASN A 110 -13.93 -6.04 14.04
CA ASN A 110 -14.46 -7.37 13.73
C ASN A 110 -15.76 -7.28 12.93
N CYS A 111 -15.69 -6.61 11.77
CA CYS A 111 -16.82 -6.54 10.85
C CYS A 111 -17.26 -7.95 10.40
N LYS A 112 -18.58 -8.13 10.22
CA LYS A 112 -19.14 -9.35 9.61
C LYS A 112 -19.08 -9.20 8.08
N THR A 113 -18.83 -10.30 7.38
CA THR A 113 -18.80 -10.34 5.92
C THR A 113 -20.19 -10.64 5.33
N PRO A 114 -20.58 -10.02 4.20
CA PRO A 114 -19.91 -8.88 3.54
C PRO A 114 -19.98 -7.61 4.40
N PHE A 115 -18.93 -6.79 4.36
CA PHE A 115 -18.90 -5.48 4.99
C PHE A 115 -18.94 -4.38 3.92
N THR A 116 -19.90 -3.46 4.02
CA THR A 116 -20.16 -2.44 3.01
C THR A 116 -20.10 -1.01 3.55
N LEU A 117 -19.54 -0.12 2.73
CA LEU A 117 -19.47 1.33 2.94
C LEU A 117 -20.37 2.10 1.97
N LYS A 118 -21.25 1.42 1.22
CA LYS A 118 -22.14 1.99 0.19
C LYS A 118 -22.99 3.17 0.66
N TYR A 119 -23.36 3.19 1.95
CA TYR A 119 -24.19 4.22 2.57
C TYR A 119 -23.41 5.12 3.54
N ALA A 120 -22.08 5.01 3.57
CA ALA A 120 -21.24 5.77 4.48
C ALA A 120 -21.23 7.25 4.06
N LEU A 121 -21.77 8.11 4.92
CA LEU A 121 -21.67 9.57 4.78
C LEU A 121 -20.84 10.10 5.95
N PHE A 122 -19.55 10.30 5.70
CA PHE A 122 -18.60 10.81 6.68
C PHE A 122 -18.68 12.34 6.76
N PRO A 123 -18.82 12.94 7.95
CA PRO A 123 -18.92 14.38 8.05
C PRO A 123 -17.53 15.05 8.11
N PRO A 124 -17.42 16.35 7.78
CA PRO A 124 -16.12 17.05 7.72
C PRO A 124 -15.30 17.01 9.02
N GLN A 125 -15.95 16.93 10.18
CA GLN A 125 -15.28 16.85 11.48
C GLN A 125 -14.64 15.49 11.80
N LEU A 126 -14.83 14.44 10.98
CA LEU A 126 -14.26 13.11 11.24
C LEU A 126 -12.78 13.04 10.84
N VAL A 127 -11.91 13.55 11.71
CA VAL A 127 -10.46 13.63 11.48
C VAL A 127 -9.78 12.24 11.43
N ASN A 128 -10.34 11.23 12.09
CA ASN A 128 -9.68 9.94 12.31
C ASN A 128 -10.61 8.75 12.03
N LEU A 129 -10.31 7.96 10.99
CA LEU A 129 -10.94 6.68 10.63
C LEU A 129 -9.83 5.65 10.40
N CYS A 130 -9.89 4.47 11.01
CA CYS A 130 -8.65 3.75 11.27
C CYS A 130 -8.89 2.24 11.41
N VAL A 131 -8.24 1.29 10.72
CA VAL A 131 -8.50 -0.20 10.75
C VAL A 131 -7.21 -1.02 11.00
N SER A 132 -7.22 -2.06 11.87
CA SER A 132 -6.16 -3.08 12.17
C SER A 132 -6.57 -4.30 13.01
N LEU A 133 -6.50 -5.50 12.43
CA LEU A 133 -6.59 -6.80 13.13
C LEU A 133 -5.63 -6.95 14.32
N LEU A 134 -6.16 -7.04 15.56
CA LEU A 134 -5.55 -7.78 16.68
C LEU A 134 -6.45 -8.00 17.91
N LEU A 135 -6.48 -9.26 18.37
CA LEU A 135 -6.74 -9.60 19.78
C LEU A 135 -5.41 -9.53 20.52
N GLY A 136 -5.20 -8.48 21.32
CA GLY A 136 -4.24 -8.51 22.43
C GLY A 136 -2.75 -8.76 22.12
N THR A 137 -2.13 -8.02 21.19
CA THR A 137 -0.68 -7.77 21.27
C THR A 137 -0.36 -6.30 21.03
N VAL A 138 0.15 -5.66 22.09
CA VAL A 138 1.07 -4.50 22.11
C VAL A 138 1.13 -3.66 20.83
N CYS A 139 0.53 -2.48 20.87
CA CYS A 139 0.95 -1.37 20.01
C CYS A 139 2.45 -1.17 20.19
N ASP A 140 3.22 -1.02 19.09
CA ASP A 140 4.58 -0.48 19.17
C ASP A 140 4.53 0.78 20.06
N PRO A 141 5.31 0.87 21.16
CA PRO A 141 5.23 1.97 22.11
C PRO A 141 5.45 3.36 21.48
N ILE A 142 5.95 3.42 20.23
CA ILE A 142 6.12 4.65 19.46
C ILE A 142 4.80 5.14 18.81
N PHE A 143 3.80 4.28 18.57
CA PHE A 143 2.60 4.64 17.80
C PHE A 143 1.26 4.24 18.44
N GLN A 144 0.60 5.22 19.08
CA GLN A 144 -0.78 5.10 19.56
C GLN A 144 -1.80 5.26 18.41
N CYS A 145 -2.05 4.22 17.63
CA CYS A 145 -3.14 4.19 16.65
C CYS A 145 -4.34 3.36 17.13
N ARG A 146 -5.56 3.80 16.79
CA ARG A 146 -6.81 3.40 17.46
C ARG A 146 -7.86 2.95 16.43
N THR A 147 -8.11 1.64 16.34
CA THR A 147 -8.40 0.95 15.07
C THR A 147 -9.70 0.11 15.02
N PHE A 148 -10.30 0.01 13.83
CA PHE A 148 -11.27 -0.96 13.33
C PHE A 148 -10.58 -2.35 13.15
N ILE A 149 -11.23 -3.40 12.67
CA ILE A 149 -10.65 -4.77 12.43
C ILE A 149 -11.49 -5.56 11.41
N ASN A 150 -10.85 -6.32 10.49
CA ASN A 150 -11.47 -7.39 9.67
C ASN A 150 -12.69 -6.94 8.87
N CYS A 151 -12.54 -5.85 8.13
CA CYS A 151 -13.58 -5.32 7.27
C CYS A 151 -13.07 -5.48 5.83
N PRO A 152 -13.27 -6.64 5.17
CA PRO A 152 -12.97 -6.79 3.77
C PRO A 152 -13.95 -5.91 3.01
N ILE A 153 -13.43 -4.83 2.42
CA ILE A 153 -14.23 -3.82 1.73
C ILE A 153 -14.19 -4.13 0.24
N ASP A 154 -15.36 -4.17 -0.39
CA ASP A 154 -15.44 -4.31 -1.84
C ASP A 154 -14.79 -3.10 -2.55
N TYR A 155 -14.06 -3.39 -3.62
CA TYR A 155 -13.33 -2.41 -4.40
C TYR A 155 -14.24 -1.33 -5.02
N PHE A 156 -15.38 -1.73 -5.58
CA PHE A 156 -16.30 -0.81 -6.22
C PHE A 156 -16.97 0.07 -5.17
N GLU A 157 -17.39 -0.52 -4.04
CA GLU A 157 -17.98 0.24 -2.93
C GLU A 157 -17.01 1.26 -2.33
N PHE A 158 -15.73 0.91 -2.11
CA PHE A 158 -14.73 1.87 -1.63
C PHE A 158 -14.65 3.11 -2.52
N ASN A 159 -14.70 2.90 -3.83
CA ASN A 159 -14.64 3.98 -4.82
C ASN A 159 -15.92 4.82 -4.92
N THR A 160 -17.04 4.38 -4.33
CA THR A 160 -18.25 5.20 -4.19
C THR A 160 -18.24 6.14 -2.98
N ILE A 161 -17.27 6.00 -2.07
CA ILE A 161 -17.20 6.82 -0.85
C ILE A 161 -16.89 8.27 -1.23
N VAL A 162 -17.78 9.17 -0.81
CA VAL A 162 -17.54 10.61 -0.80
C VAL A 162 -16.79 10.95 0.49
N TRP A 163 -15.48 11.08 0.39
CA TRP A 163 -14.63 11.50 1.50
C TRP A 163 -14.78 12.99 1.80
N PRO A 164 -14.64 13.42 3.06
CA PRO A 164 -14.63 14.84 3.39
C PRO A 164 -13.38 15.52 2.86
N ASP A 165 -13.50 16.81 2.52
CA ASP A 165 -12.37 17.64 2.11
C ASP A 165 -11.44 18.05 3.27
N SER A 166 -11.74 17.65 4.50
CA SER A 166 -10.92 17.97 5.67
C SER A 166 -9.64 17.12 5.74
N PRO A 167 -8.58 17.62 6.41
CA PRO A 167 -7.40 16.83 6.72
C PRO A 167 -7.75 15.61 7.57
N MET A 168 -7.29 14.42 7.15
CA MET A 168 -7.71 13.15 7.76
C MET A 168 -6.55 12.18 7.95
N SER A 169 -6.55 11.44 9.06
CA SER A 169 -5.75 10.22 9.22
C SER A 169 -6.61 9.00 8.89
N LEU A 170 -6.16 8.22 7.90
CA LEU A 170 -6.79 6.98 7.46
C LEU A 170 -5.87 5.79 7.75
N THR A 171 -6.33 4.83 8.55
CA THR A 171 -5.69 3.50 8.65
C THR A 171 -6.64 2.46 8.07
N MET A 172 -6.14 1.49 7.33
CA MET A 172 -6.86 0.39 6.69
C MET A 172 -5.99 -0.87 6.70
N THR A 173 -5.94 -1.60 7.80
CA THR A 173 -5.06 -2.78 7.98
C THR A 173 -5.87 -4.07 8.02
N SER A 174 -5.44 -5.08 7.24
CA SER A 174 -6.18 -6.32 7.02
C SER A 174 -7.61 -6.10 6.50
N CYS A 175 -7.72 -5.23 5.49
CA CYS A 175 -8.95 -4.91 4.76
C CYS A 175 -9.03 -5.61 3.39
N GLU A 176 -8.09 -6.52 3.11
CA GLU A 176 -7.90 -7.20 1.81
C GLU A 176 -7.58 -6.28 0.62
N ILE A 177 -7.10 -5.06 0.90
CA ILE A 177 -6.67 -4.09 -0.13
C ILE A 177 -5.57 -4.72 -1.01
N ALA A 178 -5.74 -4.64 -2.32
CA ALA A 178 -4.83 -5.20 -3.32
C ALA A 178 -4.32 -4.11 -4.28
N ASN A 179 -3.66 -4.51 -5.38
CA ASN A 179 -3.13 -3.57 -6.38
C ASN A 179 -4.25 -3.07 -7.32
N GLN A 180 -5.14 -2.22 -6.80
CA GLN A 180 -6.24 -1.60 -7.57
C GLN A 180 -6.27 -0.09 -7.30
N HIS A 181 -7.05 0.67 -8.08
CA HIS A 181 -7.16 2.11 -7.92
C HIS A 181 -8.20 2.49 -6.86
N TYR A 182 -7.73 2.84 -5.67
CA TYR A 182 -8.58 3.19 -4.54
C TYR A 182 -8.67 4.71 -4.39
N ASN A 183 -9.89 5.24 -4.38
CA ASN A 183 -10.21 6.65 -4.17
C ASN A 183 -9.98 7.05 -2.70
N PHE A 184 -8.73 7.08 -2.22
CA PHE A 184 -8.40 7.48 -0.84
C PHE A 184 -8.73 8.97 -0.58
N PRO A 185 -9.02 9.40 0.67
CA PRO A 185 -9.43 10.76 1.01
C PRO A 185 -8.47 11.84 0.46
N PRO A 186 -8.95 12.86 -0.28
CA PRO A 186 -8.08 13.76 -1.04
C PRO A 186 -7.04 14.49 -0.17
N ASN A 187 -7.42 14.85 1.06
CA ASN A 187 -6.58 15.53 2.05
C ASN A 187 -6.07 14.60 3.16
N VAL A 188 -5.82 13.33 2.85
CA VAL A 188 -5.16 12.40 3.78
C VAL A 188 -3.76 12.88 4.19
N VAL A 189 -3.53 12.94 5.50
CA VAL A 189 -2.26 13.37 6.14
C VAL A 189 -1.47 12.16 6.64
N GLU A 190 -2.16 11.15 7.16
CA GLU A 190 -1.56 9.88 7.54
C GLU A 190 -2.32 8.75 6.85
N LEU A 191 -1.60 7.89 6.12
CA LEU A 191 -2.17 6.71 5.49
C LEU A 191 -1.43 5.46 5.95
N ARG A 192 -2.16 4.55 6.59
CA ARG A 192 -1.62 3.25 7.04
C ARG A 192 -2.38 2.12 6.37
N LEU A 193 -1.72 1.32 5.53
CA LEU A 193 -2.29 0.19 4.78
C LEU A 193 -1.59 -1.12 5.17
N ALA A 194 -1.26 -1.31 6.44
CA ALA A 194 -0.47 -2.45 6.88
C ALA A 194 -1.24 -3.79 6.71
N ARG A 195 -0.56 -4.94 6.69
CA ARG A 195 -1.21 -6.28 6.67
C ARG A 195 -2.28 -6.46 5.58
N ASN A 196 -2.04 -5.93 4.37
CA ASN A 196 -2.92 -6.10 3.21
C ASN A 196 -2.24 -6.99 2.15
N ARG A 197 -2.67 -6.89 0.89
CA ARG A 197 -2.16 -7.66 -0.26
C ARG A 197 -1.54 -6.73 -1.32
N LEU A 198 -0.85 -5.67 -0.89
CA LEU A 198 -0.16 -4.76 -1.79
C LEU A 198 1.16 -5.37 -2.26
N ASP A 199 1.34 -5.57 -3.57
CA ASP A 199 2.65 -5.88 -4.17
C ASP A 199 3.32 -4.62 -4.74
N ILE A 200 2.57 -3.52 -4.91
CA ILE A 200 3.04 -2.17 -5.24
C ILE A 200 2.44 -1.11 -4.31
N ILE A 201 3.15 -0.01 -4.09
CA ILE A 201 2.57 1.19 -3.45
C ILE A 201 1.67 1.90 -4.48
N PRO A 202 0.38 2.17 -4.19
CA PRO A 202 -0.51 2.84 -5.14
C PRO A 202 0.04 4.22 -5.56
N PRO A 203 0.28 4.50 -6.86
CA PRO A 203 0.87 5.77 -7.32
C PRO A 203 0.10 7.02 -6.89
N GLU A 204 -1.23 6.90 -6.74
CA GLU A 204 -2.13 7.94 -6.27
C GLU A 204 -1.90 8.36 -4.81
N VAL A 205 -1.17 7.57 -4.01
CA VAL A 205 -0.83 7.88 -2.61
C VAL A 205 0.43 8.75 -2.54
N VAL A 206 1.46 8.38 -3.30
CA VAL A 206 2.82 8.95 -3.18
C VAL A 206 2.87 10.42 -3.58
N HIS A 207 2.06 10.83 -4.55
CA HIS A 207 2.07 12.20 -5.09
C HIS A 207 1.21 13.19 -4.28
N ARG A 208 0.68 12.81 -3.11
CA ARG A 208 -0.22 13.67 -2.31
C ARG A 208 0.58 14.73 -1.53
N PRO A 209 0.31 16.03 -1.71
CA PRO A 209 1.09 17.10 -1.07
C PRO A 209 0.90 17.18 0.45
N ASN A 210 -0.25 16.70 0.94
CA ASN A 210 -0.64 16.74 2.35
C ASN A 210 -0.23 15.48 3.14
N LEU A 211 0.11 14.38 2.46
CA LEU A 211 0.52 13.14 3.10
C LEU A 211 1.88 13.32 3.78
N ARG A 212 1.97 12.95 5.06
CA ARG A 212 3.17 13.03 5.90
C ARG A 212 3.58 11.66 6.43
N LEU A 213 2.64 10.77 6.74
CA LEU A 213 2.92 9.41 7.16
C LEU A 213 2.39 8.41 6.14
N LEU A 214 3.25 7.51 5.67
CA LEU A 214 2.87 6.31 4.91
C LEU A 214 3.40 5.05 5.61
N ASP A 215 2.49 4.16 5.98
CA ASP A 215 2.80 2.86 6.56
C ASP A 215 2.18 1.78 5.67
N VAL A 216 3.02 1.01 4.98
CA VAL A 216 2.64 -0.10 4.10
C VAL A 216 3.33 -1.39 4.56
N SER A 217 3.57 -1.50 5.87
CA SER A 217 4.21 -2.68 6.48
C SER A 217 3.38 -3.96 6.31
N LEU A 218 4.00 -5.13 6.42
CA LEU A 218 3.33 -6.44 6.38
C LEU A 218 2.52 -6.65 5.08
N ASN A 219 3.07 -6.23 3.95
CA ASN A 219 2.50 -6.42 2.61
C ASN A 219 3.45 -7.30 1.77
N ASN A 220 3.21 -7.38 0.46
CA ASN A 220 3.97 -8.20 -0.48
C ASN A 220 4.93 -7.37 -1.36
N LEU A 221 5.27 -6.13 -0.98
CA LEU A 221 6.02 -5.20 -1.83
C LEU A 221 7.37 -5.79 -2.25
N GLY A 222 7.53 -6.09 -3.55
CA GLY A 222 8.74 -6.73 -4.08
C GLY A 222 9.84 -5.75 -4.51
N ALA A 223 9.46 -4.58 -5.01
CA ALA A 223 10.37 -3.51 -5.41
C ALA A 223 9.71 -2.12 -5.28
N ILE A 224 10.51 -1.10 -4.98
CA ILE A 224 10.11 0.31 -5.04
C ILE A 224 11.02 1.00 -6.04
N THR A 225 10.45 1.68 -7.04
CA THR A 225 11.22 2.36 -8.08
C THR A 225 10.49 3.59 -8.61
N ASN A 226 11.21 4.70 -8.82
CA ASN A 226 10.69 5.96 -9.35
C ASN A 226 9.59 6.61 -8.48
N MET A 227 9.76 6.64 -7.16
CA MET A 227 8.79 7.21 -6.21
C MET A 227 9.32 8.48 -5.54
N ASP A 228 8.52 9.55 -5.55
CA ASP A 228 8.83 10.80 -4.86
C ASP A 228 8.16 10.85 -3.49
N PHE A 229 8.90 10.51 -2.44
CA PHE A 229 8.46 10.56 -1.05
C PHE A 229 8.85 11.88 -0.36
N SER A 230 9.18 12.94 -1.11
CA SER A 230 9.64 14.22 -0.54
C SER A 230 8.61 14.94 0.35
N SER A 231 7.32 14.57 0.26
CA SER A 231 6.24 15.03 1.15
C SER A 231 6.18 14.31 2.49
N LEU A 232 6.79 13.12 2.63
CA LEU A 232 6.69 12.30 3.84
C LEU A 232 7.67 12.74 4.94
N SER A 233 7.18 12.73 6.17
CA SER A 233 8.00 12.71 7.38
C SER A 233 8.24 11.30 7.93
N VAL A 234 7.32 10.36 7.70
CA VAL A 234 7.44 8.97 8.15
C VAL A 234 7.11 8.01 7.02
N LEU A 235 8.03 7.09 6.73
CA LEU A 235 7.81 5.98 5.79
C LEU A 235 8.16 4.65 6.44
N ILE A 236 7.18 3.75 6.52
CA ILE A 236 7.31 2.40 7.11
C ILE A 236 6.99 1.36 6.04
N LEU A 237 7.99 0.52 5.74
CA LEU A 237 7.95 -0.56 4.74
C LEU A 237 8.20 -1.94 5.36
N ASP A 238 8.19 -2.04 6.69
CA ASP A 238 8.62 -3.23 7.44
C ASP A 238 7.89 -4.51 7.01
N HIS A 239 8.54 -5.66 7.14
CA HIS A 239 7.98 -6.98 6.86
C HIS A 239 7.39 -7.10 5.44
N ASN A 240 8.11 -6.64 4.43
CA ASN A 240 7.77 -6.81 3.02
C ASN A 240 8.77 -7.75 2.32
N SER A 241 8.44 -8.22 1.11
CA SER A 241 9.36 -9.05 0.29
C SER A 241 10.34 -8.20 -0.53
N LEU A 242 10.77 -7.03 0.00
CA LEU A 242 11.40 -5.97 -0.78
C LEU A 242 12.85 -6.30 -1.14
N GLN A 243 13.06 -6.69 -2.40
CA GLN A 243 14.39 -7.00 -2.92
C GLN A 243 15.17 -5.74 -3.33
N SER A 244 14.47 -4.67 -3.75
CA SER A 244 15.15 -3.48 -4.28
C SER A 244 14.41 -2.16 -4.11
N ILE A 245 15.19 -1.10 -3.87
CA ILE A 245 14.76 0.30 -3.87
C ILE A 245 15.64 1.06 -4.86
N ARG A 246 15.04 1.77 -5.83
CA ARG A 246 15.78 2.54 -6.84
C ARG A 246 15.13 3.89 -7.11
N ASN A 247 15.95 4.93 -7.33
CA ASN A 247 15.47 6.24 -7.79
C ASN A 247 14.25 6.74 -6.97
N VAL A 248 14.40 6.69 -5.64
CA VAL A 248 13.45 7.30 -4.71
C VAL A 248 13.97 8.67 -4.29
N CYS A 249 13.06 9.62 -4.10
CA CYS A 249 13.37 10.94 -3.57
C CYS A 249 12.87 11.06 -2.13
N PHE A 250 13.73 11.53 -1.24
CA PHE A 250 13.37 11.96 0.12
C PHE A 250 13.62 13.46 0.29
N SER A 251 13.12 14.06 1.37
CA SER A 251 13.46 15.43 1.77
C SER A 251 13.90 15.48 3.23
N GLU A 252 14.46 16.60 3.67
CA GLU A 252 14.81 16.88 5.07
C GLU A 252 13.61 16.84 6.04
N GLN A 253 12.37 16.71 5.54
CA GLN A 253 11.19 16.48 6.38
C GLN A 253 11.11 15.03 6.91
N LEU A 254 11.81 14.09 6.27
CA LEU A 254 11.82 12.68 6.66
C LEU A 254 12.51 12.54 8.02
N THR A 255 11.75 12.16 9.05
CA THR A 255 12.21 11.94 10.43
C THR A 255 12.26 10.46 10.81
N ARG A 256 11.61 9.56 10.07
CA ARG A 256 11.76 8.10 10.22
C ARG A 256 11.64 7.37 8.89
N PHE A 257 12.58 6.46 8.63
CA PHE A 257 12.50 5.49 7.54
C PHE A 257 12.78 4.09 8.07
N SER A 258 11.89 3.15 7.76
CA SER A 258 11.91 1.80 8.31
C SER A 258 11.67 0.75 7.23
N THR A 259 12.56 -0.23 7.14
CA THR A 259 12.44 -1.45 6.33
C THR A 259 12.78 -2.68 7.18
N ASP A 260 12.28 -2.73 8.41
CA ASP A 260 12.59 -3.81 9.35
C ASP A 260 12.11 -5.17 8.82
N ASN A 261 12.79 -6.24 9.26
CA ASN A 261 12.55 -7.62 8.82
C ASN A 261 12.43 -7.76 7.28
N THR A 262 13.23 -6.98 6.56
CA THR A 262 13.26 -6.91 5.10
C THR A 262 14.71 -6.75 4.65
N THR A 263 15.14 -7.53 3.66
CA THR A 263 16.56 -7.61 3.27
C THR A 263 16.77 -7.13 1.85
N ILE A 264 17.16 -5.87 1.69
CA ILE A 264 17.26 -5.22 0.37
C ILE A 264 18.61 -5.55 -0.26
N SER A 265 18.60 -6.20 -1.42
CA SER A 265 19.82 -6.56 -2.15
C SER A 265 20.31 -5.43 -3.07
N ILE A 266 19.42 -4.57 -3.57
CA ILE A 266 19.78 -3.45 -4.45
C ILE A 266 19.12 -2.16 -3.96
N PHE A 267 19.92 -1.27 -3.36
CA PHE A 267 19.48 0.05 -2.89
C PHE A 267 20.26 1.13 -3.67
N GLN A 268 19.61 1.80 -4.63
CA GLN A 268 20.21 2.79 -5.53
C GLN A 268 19.51 4.16 -5.40
N VAL A 269 20.24 5.18 -4.95
CA VAL A 269 19.69 6.53 -4.73
C VAL A 269 20.65 7.64 -5.17
N SER A 270 20.16 8.87 -5.27
CA SER A 270 21.00 10.04 -5.53
C SER A 270 21.83 10.43 -4.30
N ASN A 271 22.82 11.31 -4.49
CA ASN A 271 23.64 11.81 -3.38
C ASN A 271 22.79 12.58 -2.35
N GLU A 272 21.83 13.41 -2.79
CA GLU A 272 20.94 14.16 -1.89
C GLU A 272 20.12 13.22 -0.99
N THR A 273 19.61 12.14 -1.58
CA THR A 273 18.83 11.13 -0.86
C THR A 273 19.69 10.34 0.13
N TYR A 274 20.96 10.09 -0.20
CA TYR A 274 21.91 9.51 0.74
C TYR A 274 22.20 10.40 1.94
N GLU A 275 22.41 11.70 1.77
CA GLU A 275 22.70 12.61 2.89
C GLU A 275 21.56 12.65 3.92
N ILE A 276 20.30 12.65 3.44
CA ILE A 276 19.10 12.56 4.29
C ILE A 276 19.10 11.24 5.08
N LEU A 277 19.33 10.10 4.41
CA LEU A 277 19.42 8.80 5.07
C LEU A 277 20.59 8.71 6.07
N SER A 278 21.72 9.35 5.75
CA SER A 278 22.90 9.44 6.63
C SER A 278 22.58 10.27 7.88
N SER A 279 21.81 11.34 7.74
CA SER A 279 21.28 12.14 8.85
C SER A 279 20.39 11.29 9.76
N LEU A 280 19.42 10.56 9.20
CA LEU A 280 18.53 9.65 9.94
C LEU A 280 19.29 8.54 10.67
N SER A 281 20.33 7.98 10.04
CA SER A 281 21.19 6.98 10.66
C SER A 281 21.91 7.52 11.90
N ARG A 282 22.44 8.75 11.83
CA ARG A 282 23.08 9.42 12.99
C ARG A 282 22.09 9.73 14.12
N GLN A 283 20.82 9.93 13.79
CA GLN A 283 19.74 10.19 14.76
C GLN A 283 19.15 8.92 15.39
N GLY A 284 19.46 7.72 14.86
CA GLY A 284 18.84 6.47 15.29
C GLY A 284 17.43 6.23 14.75
N SER A 285 16.97 7.03 13.78
CA SER A 285 15.63 6.96 13.18
C SER A 285 15.58 6.23 11.83
N LEU A 286 16.70 5.61 11.44
CA LEU A 286 16.82 4.75 10.27
C LEU A 286 16.85 3.28 10.71
N VAL A 287 15.87 2.48 10.25
CA VAL A 287 15.91 1.01 10.37
C VAL A 287 16.03 0.43 8.97
N LEU A 288 17.22 -0.06 8.62
CA LEU A 288 17.55 -0.50 7.26
C LEU A 288 18.61 -1.61 7.30
N ASP A 289 18.30 -2.79 6.76
CA ASP A 289 19.25 -3.87 6.51
C ASP A 289 19.40 -4.11 5.01
N THR A 290 20.65 -4.23 4.54
CA THR A 290 20.95 -4.36 3.09
C THR A 290 22.08 -5.35 2.85
N LEU A 291 21.94 -6.19 1.84
CA LEU A 291 22.99 -7.13 1.42
C LEU A 291 23.72 -6.61 0.18
N PHE A 292 24.92 -6.07 0.39
CA PHE A 292 25.79 -5.65 -0.71
C PHE A 292 26.63 -6.82 -1.25
N THR A 293 25.95 -7.73 -1.94
CA THR A 293 26.55 -8.91 -2.59
C THR A 293 27.41 -8.53 -3.82
N PRO A 294 28.19 -9.46 -4.40
CA PRO A 294 28.85 -9.23 -5.69
C PRO A 294 27.87 -8.84 -6.82
N ALA A 295 26.65 -9.38 -6.81
CA ALA A 295 25.59 -8.99 -7.74
C ALA A 295 25.12 -7.55 -7.47
N SER A 296 24.98 -7.16 -6.20
CA SER A 296 24.65 -5.78 -5.80
C SER A 296 25.73 -4.78 -6.24
N LYS A 297 27.00 -5.16 -6.10
CA LYS A 297 28.14 -4.39 -6.62
C LYS A 297 28.05 -4.24 -8.14
N ALA A 298 27.88 -5.32 -8.88
CA ALA A 298 27.76 -5.27 -10.34
C ALA A 298 26.57 -4.40 -10.80
N ASN A 299 25.43 -4.45 -10.09
CA ASN A 299 24.30 -3.55 -10.34
C ASN A 299 24.65 -2.08 -10.07
N CYS A 300 25.50 -1.79 -9.07
CA CYS A 300 25.96 -0.43 -8.77
C CYS A 300 26.96 0.08 -9.82
N ASP A 301 27.96 -0.74 -10.17
CA ASP A 301 28.96 -0.44 -11.19
C ASP A 301 28.28 -0.17 -12.56
N ALA A 302 27.22 -0.94 -12.90
CA ALA A 302 26.47 -0.80 -14.16
C ALA A 302 25.72 0.54 -14.31
N VAL A 303 25.39 1.22 -13.21
CA VAL A 303 24.82 2.59 -13.21
C VAL A 303 25.89 3.65 -12.92
N GLN A 304 27.17 3.28 -12.97
CA GLN A 304 28.33 4.11 -12.59
C GLN A 304 28.22 4.68 -11.16
N GLY A 305 27.48 3.98 -10.30
CA GLY A 305 27.35 4.35 -8.90
C GLY A 305 28.56 3.89 -8.08
N TYR A 306 28.68 4.45 -6.88
CA TYR A 306 29.69 4.06 -5.91
C TYR A 306 29.06 3.55 -4.62
N LYS A 307 29.78 2.65 -3.95
CA LYS A 307 29.39 2.06 -2.67
C LYS A 307 29.53 3.11 -1.56
N ALA A 308 28.49 3.29 -0.75
CA ALA A 308 28.53 4.07 0.48
C ALA A 308 27.91 3.30 1.66
N ASN A 309 28.39 3.53 2.87
CA ASN A 309 27.87 2.89 4.08
C ASN A 309 27.02 3.90 4.86
N LEU A 310 25.75 3.57 5.13
CA LEU A 310 24.88 4.31 6.04
C LEU A 310 25.12 3.89 7.50
N GLY A 311 25.50 2.63 7.72
CA GLY A 311 25.76 2.07 9.05
C GLY A 311 26.53 0.74 8.97
N PRO A 312 26.74 0.04 10.09
CA PRO A 312 27.55 -1.18 10.15
C PRO A 312 26.96 -2.36 9.37
N ARG A 313 25.65 -2.35 9.07
CA ARG A 313 24.93 -3.39 8.32
C ARG A 313 24.30 -2.87 7.02
N SER A 314 24.45 -1.59 6.74
CA SER A 314 23.64 -0.87 5.75
C SER A 314 24.56 -0.20 4.73
N THR A 315 24.68 -0.81 3.55
CA THR A 315 25.43 -0.31 2.41
C THR A 315 24.47 0.00 1.27
N ILE A 316 24.63 1.17 0.65
CA ILE A 316 23.86 1.58 -0.52
C ILE A 316 24.77 1.85 -1.72
N CYS A 317 24.15 1.97 -2.88
CA CYS A 317 24.75 2.51 -4.09
C CYS A 317 24.29 3.95 -4.29
N ILE A 318 25.24 4.88 -4.39
CA ILE A 318 24.97 6.28 -4.76
C ILE A 318 25.20 6.43 -6.26
N VAL A 319 24.18 6.88 -6.98
CA VAL A 319 24.24 7.14 -8.43
C VAL A 319 24.59 8.61 -8.64
N PRO A 320 25.70 8.94 -9.33
CA PRO A 320 26.08 10.33 -9.60
C PRO A 320 25.11 10.99 -10.62
N PRO A 321 25.00 12.33 -10.64
CA PRO A 321 24.28 13.03 -11.69
C PRO A 321 24.89 12.73 -13.07
N LEU A 322 24.03 12.54 -14.08
CA LEU A 322 24.44 12.18 -15.45
C LEU A 322 25.45 13.17 -16.06
N ASP A 323 25.42 14.44 -15.64
CA ASP A 323 26.33 15.49 -16.12
C ASP A 323 27.78 15.29 -15.63
N MET A 324 27.99 14.58 -14.52
CA MET A 324 29.33 14.33 -13.95
C MET A 324 30.06 13.14 -14.61
N VAL A 325 29.34 12.28 -15.32
CA VAL A 325 29.88 11.08 -16.01
C VAL A 325 30.90 11.44 -17.10
N LYS A 326 30.87 12.68 -17.63
CA LYS A 326 31.77 13.13 -18.70
C LYS A 326 33.21 13.47 -18.27
N GLN A 327 33.59 13.29 -17.00
CA GLN A 327 34.92 13.66 -16.49
C GLN A 327 35.70 12.53 -15.80
N LEU A 328 35.45 11.26 -16.14
CA LEU A 328 36.45 10.22 -15.83
C LEU A 328 37.58 10.32 -16.89
N PRO A 329 38.83 10.65 -16.50
CA PRO A 329 39.93 10.67 -17.47
C PRO A 329 40.18 9.24 -17.95
N SER A 330 40.16 9.03 -19.26
CA SER A 330 40.62 7.78 -19.85
C SER A 330 42.11 7.62 -19.55
N SER A 331 42.46 6.75 -18.60
CA SER A 331 43.85 6.39 -18.28
C SER A 331 44.43 5.50 -19.39
N ASN A 332 44.51 6.04 -20.61
CA ASN A 332 45.34 5.53 -21.69
C ASN A 332 46.70 6.21 -21.60
N ASP A 333 47.44 5.89 -20.53
CA ASP A 333 48.89 6.07 -20.54
C ASP A 333 49.51 4.79 -19.97
N THR A 334 49.85 3.89 -20.87
CA THR A 334 50.65 2.70 -20.57
C THR A 334 51.55 2.46 -21.77
N SER A 335 52.59 3.27 -21.86
CA SER A 335 53.73 3.02 -22.74
C SER A 335 54.59 1.89 -22.17
N THR A 336 54.21 0.65 -22.46
CA THR A 336 55.09 -0.51 -22.27
C THR A 336 55.38 -1.20 -23.60
N GLN A 337 56.66 -1.51 -23.78
CA GLN A 337 57.21 -2.07 -25.00
C GLN A 337 56.61 -3.45 -25.29
N ALA A 338 56.44 -3.74 -26.58
CA ALA A 338 56.11 -5.09 -27.03
C ALA A 338 57.31 -6.03 -26.79
N THR A 339 57.07 -7.13 -26.09
CA THR A 339 57.85 -8.35 -26.21
C THR A 339 56.91 -9.53 -26.48
N ASP A 340 57.15 -10.21 -27.60
CA ASP A 340 56.45 -11.43 -27.99
C ASP A 340 56.62 -12.53 -26.93
N SER A 341 55.51 -13.20 -26.55
CA SER A 341 55.52 -14.64 -26.27
C SER A 341 54.12 -15.25 -26.03
N SER A 342 53.56 -15.79 -27.10
CA SER A 342 52.91 -17.12 -27.13
C SER A 342 51.53 -17.38 -26.46
N ARG A 343 50.64 -17.90 -27.33
CA ARG A 343 49.79 -19.10 -27.15
C ARG A 343 48.51 -19.07 -26.29
N ASN A 344 47.42 -19.44 -27.00
CA ASN A 344 46.29 -20.27 -26.56
C ASN A 344 45.28 -19.69 -25.56
N LEU A 345 44.08 -19.32 -26.05
CA LEU A 345 42.82 -19.96 -25.63
C LEU A 345 41.66 -19.68 -26.62
N SER A 346 41.32 -20.65 -27.48
CA SER A 346 40.15 -20.61 -28.36
C SER A 346 39.39 -21.94 -28.34
N TRP A 347 38.61 -22.20 -27.29
CA TRP A 347 37.85 -23.46 -27.13
C TRP A 347 36.48 -23.34 -26.43
N VAL A 348 35.96 -22.14 -26.13
CA VAL A 348 34.76 -21.98 -25.28
C VAL A 348 33.45 -21.73 -26.06
N LEU A 349 33.50 -21.37 -27.36
CA LEU A 349 32.30 -20.94 -28.11
C LEU A 349 31.52 -22.04 -28.85
N LEU A 350 31.86 -23.32 -28.69
CA LEU A 350 31.14 -24.45 -29.31
C LEU A 350 30.22 -25.25 -28.35
N GLY A 351 30.26 -24.97 -27.03
CA GLY A 351 29.48 -25.72 -26.04
C GLY A 351 28.03 -25.25 -25.84
N SER A 352 27.70 -24.01 -26.22
CA SER A 352 26.41 -23.36 -25.87
C SER A 352 25.26 -23.63 -26.85
N VAL A 353 25.55 -24.03 -28.10
CA VAL A 353 24.51 -24.31 -29.11
C VAL A 353 23.98 -25.75 -28.96
N GLY A 354 24.86 -26.72 -28.68
CA GLY A 354 24.47 -28.13 -28.56
C GLY A 354 23.55 -28.42 -27.36
N THR A 355 23.76 -27.73 -26.23
CA THR A 355 22.92 -27.88 -25.03
C THR A 355 21.49 -27.38 -25.25
N LEU A 356 21.32 -26.29 -26.00
CA LEU A 356 20.01 -25.69 -26.25
C LEU A 356 19.13 -26.59 -27.15
N VAL A 357 19.73 -27.26 -28.14
CA VAL A 357 19.04 -28.25 -28.99
C VAL A 357 18.58 -29.47 -28.19
N LEU A 358 19.42 -29.99 -27.28
CA LEU A 358 19.06 -31.14 -26.43
C LEU A 358 17.91 -30.82 -25.46
N VAL A 359 17.88 -29.61 -24.88
CA VAL A 359 16.78 -29.17 -24.00
C VAL A 359 15.46 -29.07 -24.77
N VAL A 360 15.47 -28.49 -25.98
CA VAL A 360 14.26 -28.40 -26.82
C VAL A 360 13.76 -29.79 -27.24
N ALA A 361 14.67 -30.71 -27.59
CA ALA A 361 14.31 -32.09 -27.92
C ALA A 361 13.69 -32.84 -26.72
N ALA A 362 14.23 -32.66 -25.52
CA ALA A 362 13.68 -33.27 -24.30
C ALA A 362 12.27 -32.74 -23.97
N ILE A 363 12.04 -31.42 -24.08
CA ILE A 363 10.72 -30.81 -23.88
C ILE A 363 9.71 -31.35 -24.91
N TYR A 364 10.10 -31.47 -26.18
CA TYR A 364 9.25 -32.01 -27.24
C TYR A 364 8.84 -33.47 -26.99
N ILE A 365 9.79 -34.33 -26.60
CA ILE A 365 9.52 -35.75 -26.26
C ILE A 365 8.58 -35.85 -25.05
N TRP A 366 8.81 -35.06 -24.00
CA TRP A 366 7.95 -35.04 -22.81
C TRP A 366 6.52 -34.62 -23.14
N HIS A 367 6.36 -33.56 -23.95
CA HIS A 367 5.04 -33.08 -24.35
C HIS A 367 4.28 -34.11 -25.20
N ARG A 368 4.99 -34.85 -26.07
CA ARG A 368 4.39 -35.93 -26.88
C ARG A 368 3.91 -37.11 -26.03
N HIS A 369 4.68 -37.53 -25.02
CA HIS A 369 4.26 -38.56 -24.07
C HIS A 369 3.05 -38.14 -23.24
N LYS A 370 3.00 -36.88 -22.77
CA LYS A 370 1.89 -36.38 -21.95
C LYS A 370 0.56 -36.34 -22.71
N VAL A 371 0.58 -36.03 -24.01
CA VAL A 371 -0.62 -36.05 -24.86
C VAL A 371 -1.08 -37.47 -25.18
N ALA A 372 -0.16 -38.41 -25.41
CA ALA A 372 -0.50 -39.81 -25.67
C ALA A 372 -1.22 -40.49 -24.49
N GLY A 373 -0.87 -40.14 -23.25
CA GLY A 373 -1.51 -40.69 -22.04
C GLY A 373 -2.93 -40.18 -21.73
N ALA A 374 -3.46 -39.24 -22.51
CA ALA A 374 -4.76 -38.61 -22.25
C ALA A 374 -5.93 -39.18 -23.09
N ALA A 375 -5.67 -40.12 -24.01
CA ALA A 375 -6.66 -40.60 -24.96
C ALA A 375 -7.57 -41.75 -24.44
N ASP A 376 -7.12 -42.53 -23.45
CA ASP A 376 -7.75 -43.82 -23.06
C ASP A 376 -8.82 -43.72 -21.96
N LYS A 377 -9.47 -42.57 -21.76
CA LYS A 377 -10.57 -42.42 -20.77
C LYS A 377 -11.77 -41.66 -21.30
N LEU A 378 -12.44 -42.23 -22.28
CA LEU A 378 -13.85 -41.95 -22.57
C LEU A 378 -14.73 -42.99 -21.84
N PRO A 379 -15.65 -42.58 -20.94
CA PRO A 379 -16.58 -43.51 -20.31
C PRO A 379 -17.61 -44.04 -21.33
N THR A 380 -17.81 -45.35 -21.34
CA THR A 380 -18.87 -46.01 -22.12
C THR A 380 -20.26 -45.58 -21.64
N LYS A 381 -21.17 -45.41 -22.60
CA LYS A 381 -22.50 -44.83 -22.43
C LYS A 381 -23.56 -45.93 -22.34
N ASP A 382 -23.81 -46.39 -21.13
CA ASP A 382 -24.97 -47.19 -20.68
C ASP A 382 -25.15 -46.82 -19.17
N THR A 383 -26.34 -46.70 -18.57
CA THR A 383 -27.66 -47.25 -18.88
C THR A 383 -28.78 -46.22 -18.64
N TRP A 384 -29.89 -46.34 -19.38
CA TRP A 384 -31.21 -45.92 -18.90
C TRP A 384 -31.95 -47.17 -18.45
N GLU A 385 -32.41 -47.26 -17.20
CA GLU A 385 -33.56 -48.12 -16.84
C GLU A 385 -34.09 -47.88 -15.41
N TYR A 386 -35.43 -47.91 -15.31
CA TYR A 386 -36.31 -48.12 -14.14
C TYR A 386 -36.18 -47.33 -12.82
N LEU A 387 -37.29 -46.64 -12.49
CA LEU A 387 -38.21 -46.80 -11.32
C LEU A 387 -38.86 -45.41 -11.09
N SER A 388 -40.16 -45.18 -11.34
CA SER A 388 -41.37 -45.71 -10.69
C SER A 388 -41.51 -45.29 -9.23
#